data_AF-A0A2V1ASV2-F1
#
_entry.id   AF-A0A2V1ASV2-F1
#
_cell.length_a   1.000
_cell.length_b   1.000
_cell.length_c   1.000
_cell.angle_alpha   90.00
_cell.angle_beta   90.00
_cell.angle_gamma   90.00
#
_symmetry.space_group_name_H-M   'P 1'
#
loop_
_entity.id
_entity.type
_entity.pdbx_description
1 polymer ?
#
loop_
_entity_poly.entity_id
_entity_poly.type
_entity_poly.pdbx_seq_one_letter_code
_entity_poly.pdbx_strand_id
1 'polypeptide(L)'
;MSLPTRQVCIAKQFTRSLTKANSKKLPVQLLQDYPPHGVKGQIIEVAPAFMRNVLHVDNKACYITKEHGPRIPVFTPPKVTTPAPAKTKKAPAPKSGKVDATPALSLDELSSLFSNMKSGSKSRRGSPQAAAKATPDSLPESLLYSFDDIPKPATLAALSTFLSEATKVEFLEDGLGIEDSEGAILSEVSKPGRYTCDIKVADGKPIKRKLVLY
;
A
#
# COMPACT_ATOMS: atom_id res chain seq x y z
N MET A 1 -45.10 -1.16 -36.23
CA MET A 1 -44.30 -2.41 -36.36
C MET A 1 -43.20 -2.35 -35.30
N SER A 2 -43.42 -3.00 -34.15
CA SER A 2 -42.56 -2.92 -32.96
C SER A 2 -41.61 -4.12 -32.93
N LEU A 3 -40.31 -3.88 -32.82
CA LEU A 3 -39.30 -4.95 -32.75
C LEU A 3 -39.24 -5.52 -31.32
N PRO A 4 -39.13 -6.85 -31.16
CA PRO A 4 -39.04 -7.48 -29.85
C PRO A 4 -37.70 -7.17 -29.19
N THR A 5 -37.79 -6.60 -27.99
CA THR A 5 -36.67 -6.37 -27.07
C THR A 5 -36.04 -7.72 -26.71
N ARG A 6 -34.81 -7.96 -27.19
CA ARG A 6 -34.02 -9.15 -26.87
C ARG A 6 -33.77 -9.21 -25.36
N GLN A 7 -34.45 -10.13 -24.67
CA GLN A 7 -34.07 -10.55 -23.33
C GLN A 7 -32.69 -11.22 -23.41
N VAL A 8 -31.67 -10.54 -22.88
CA VAL A 8 -30.35 -11.13 -22.69
C VAL A 8 -30.37 -11.84 -21.33
N CYS A 9 -30.81 -13.09 -21.35
CA CYS A 9 -30.90 -13.96 -20.19
C CYS A 9 -29.51 -14.20 -19.60
N ILE A 10 -29.26 -13.61 -18.42
CA ILE A 10 -28.60 -14.17 -17.23
C ILE A 10 -27.73 -15.45 -17.46
N ALA A 11 -26.69 -15.37 -18.28
CA ALA A 11 -25.61 -16.37 -18.32
C ALA A 11 -24.37 -15.90 -17.53
N LYS A 12 -24.57 -15.07 -16.50
CA LYS A 12 -23.51 -14.47 -15.66
C LYS A 12 -23.09 -15.33 -14.46
N GLN A 13 -23.50 -16.60 -14.40
CA GLN A 13 -23.30 -17.44 -13.20
C GLN A 13 -22.34 -18.64 -13.36
N PHE A 14 -21.75 -18.87 -14.54
CA PHE A 14 -20.89 -20.07 -14.76
C PHE A 14 -19.36 -19.86 -14.71
N THR A 15 -18.82 -18.70 -14.33
CA THR A 15 -17.35 -18.50 -14.27
C THR A 15 -16.82 -17.97 -12.94
N ARG A 16 -17.57 -18.17 -11.85
CA ARG A 16 -17.17 -17.75 -10.49
C ARG A 16 -16.59 -18.85 -9.61
N SER A 17 -15.81 -19.80 -10.14
CA SER A 17 -15.00 -20.69 -9.29
C SER A 17 -13.91 -21.50 -10.01
N LEU A 18 -13.23 -20.94 -11.02
CA LEU A 18 -11.88 -21.43 -11.31
C LEU A 18 -10.96 -20.91 -10.21
N THR A 19 -10.94 -21.74 -9.19
CA THR A 19 -10.16 -21.80 -7.96
C THR A 19 -8.77 -21.19 -8.06
N LYS A 20 -8.26 -20.78 -6.90
CA LYS A 20 -6.93 -20.23 -6.56
C LYS A 20 -5.75 -21.11 -7.05
N ALA A 21 -5.65 -21.41 -8.33
CA ALA A 21 -4.48 -22.00 -8.93
C ALA A 21 -3.41 -20.91 -8.96
N ASN A 22 -2.28 -21.15 -8.30
CA ASN A 22 -1.10 -20.30 -8.36
C ASN A 22 -0.87 -19.91 -9.83
N SER A 23 -1.18 -18.65 -10.18
CA SER A 23 -1.17 -18.23 -11.57
C SER A 23 0.27 -18.31 -12.05
N LYS A 24 0.56 -19.31 -12.90
CA LYS A 24 1.88 -19.48 -13.50
C LYS A 24 2.23 -18.16 -14.18
N LYS A 25 3.35 -17.56 -13.77
CA LYS A 25 3.85 -16.35 -14.42
C LYS A 25 4.33 -16.72 -15.82
N LEU A 26 4.19 -15.78 -16.73
CA LEU A 26 4.62 -15.94 -18.12
C LEU A 26 5.84 -15.05 -18.36
N PRO A 27 6.89 -15.56 -19.02
CA PRO A 27 8.00 -14.72 -19.46
C PRO A 27 7.54 -13.85 -20.63
N VAL A 28 7.77 -12.55 -20.51
CA VAL A 28 7.46 -11.57 -21.56
C VAL A 28 8.66 -10.67 -21.76
N GLN A 29 8.85 -10.19 -22.99
CA GLN A 29 9.90 -9.22 -23.31
C GLN A 29 9.31 -7.81 -23.35
N LEU A 30 9.88 -6.89 -22.60
CA LEU A 30 9.51 -5.47 -22.66
C LEU A 30 10.01 -4.84 -23.97
N LEU A 31 9.13 -4.12 -24.66
CA LEU A 31 9.43 -3.37 -25.88
C LEU A 31 9.69 -1.88 -25.60
N GLN A 32 9.22 -1.40 -24.45
CA GLN A 32 9.38 -0.04 -23.94
C GLN A 32 9.86 -0.08 -22.48
N ASP A 33 10.45 1.01 -22.02
CA ASP A 33 10.80 1.15 -20.61
C ASP A 33 9.52 1.27 -19.78
N TYR A 34 9.40 0.46 -18.72
CA TYR A 34 8.23 0.45 -17.85
C TYR A 34 8.66 0.45 -16.38
N PRO A 35 9.02 1.61 -15.82
CA PRO A 35 9.34 1.73 -14.40
C PRO A 35 8.09 1.47 -13.52
N PRO A 36 8.20 0.75 -12.39
CA PRO A 36 9.39 0.15 -11.78
C PRO A 36 9.68 -1.31 -12.22
N HIS A 37 8.99 -1.83 -13.24
CA HIS A 37 9.04 -3.26 -13.58
C HIS A 37 10.24 -3.68 -14.41
N GLY A 38 10.76 -2.80 -15.27
CA GLY A 38 11.96 -3.11 -16.06
C GLY A 38 12.23 -2.13 -17.19
N VAL A 39 13.31 -2.42 -17.91
CA VAL A 39 13.82 -1.65 -19.04
C VAL A 39 13.51 -2.38 -20.35
N LYS A 40 13.42 -1.65 -21.45
CA LYS A 40 13.26 -2.18 -22.81
C LYS A 40 14.28 -3.29 -23.10
N GLY A 41 13.80 -4.37 -23.71
CA GLY A 41 14.58 -5.55 -24.06
C GLY A 41 14.71 -6.57 -22.92
N GLN A 42 14.33 -6.22 -21.69
CA GLN A 42 14.39 -7.12 -20.55
C GLN A 42 13.28 -8.18 -20.60
N ILE A 43 13.63 -9.40 -20.21
CA ILE A 43 12.66 -10.49 -20.02
C ILE A 43 12.23 -10.52 -18.56
N ILE A 44 10.93 -10.38 -18.32
CA ILE A 44 10.34 -10.38 -16.97
C ILE A 44 9.24 -11.44 -16.87
N GLU A 45 9.05 -12.00 -15.67
CA GLU A 45 7.96 -12.92 -15.37
C GLU A 45 6.75 -12.17 -14.81
N VAL A 46 5.65 -12.12 -15.56
CA VAL A 46 4.45 -11.36 -15.20
C VAL A 46 3.22 -12.24 -15.07
N ALA A 47 2.23 -11.73 -14.32
CA ALA A 47 0.92 -12.36 -14.26
C ALA A 47 0.19 -12.25 -15.62
N PRO A 48 -0.53 -13.29 -16.08
CA PRO A 48 -1.26 -13.24 -17.35
C PRO A 48 -2.31 -12.13 -17.43
N ALA A 49 -2.92 -11.74 -16.31
CA ALA A 49 -3.87 -10.62 -16.27
C ALA A 49 -3.16 -9.27 -16.49
N PHE A 50 -1.99 -9.08 -15.88
CA PHE A 50 -1.18 -7.87 -16.05
C PHE A 50 -0.67 -7.73 -17.49
N MET A 51 -0.22 -8.84 -18.08
CA MET A 51 0.16 -8.86 -19.49
C MET A 51 -1.01 -8.46 -20.40
N ARG A 52 -2.17 -9.11 -20.25
CA ARG A 52 -3.34 -8.87 -21.12
C ARG A 52 -3.91 -7.45 -20.99
N ASN A 53 -4.00 -6.93 -19.76
CA ASN A 53 -4.73 -5.69 -19.48
C ASN A 53 -3.83 -4.44 -19.53
N VAL A 54 -2.52 -4.58 -19.33
CA VAL A 54 -1.62 -3.42 -19.15
C VAL A 54 -0.48 -3.42 -20.16
N LEU A 55 0.29 -4.52 -20.25
CA LEU A 55 1.53 -4.53 -21.04
C LEU A 55 1.30 -4.78 -22.53
N HIS A 56 0.31 -5.61 -22.86
CA HIS A 56 -0.07 -5.85 -24.25
C HIS A 56 -0.78 -4.64 -24.86
N VAL A 57 -1.50 -3.88 -24.03
CA VAL A 57 -2.10 -2.62 -24.41
C VAL A 57 -0.98 -1.61 -24.68
N ASP A 58 -1.02 -1.02 -25.88
CA ASP A 58 -0.01 -0.09 -26.42
C ASP A 58 1.33 -0.73 -26.82
N ASN A 59 1.36 -2.06 -27.03
CA ASN A 59 2.59 -2.78 -27.45
C ASN A 59 3.79 -2.54 -26.51
N LYS A 60 3.55 -2.44 -25.19
CA LYS A 60 4.62 -2.23 -24.20
C LYS A 60 5.45 -3.49 -23.98
N ALA A 61 4.87 -4.66 -24.14
CA ALA A 61 5.56 -5.95 -24.07
C ALA A 61 5.06 -6.94 -25.12
N CYS A 62 5.87 -7.97 -25.37
CA CYS A 62 5.57 -9.07 -26.27
C CYS A 62 5.65 -10.41 -25.56
N TYR A 63 4.80 -11.36 -25.95
CA TYR A 63 4.89 -12.74 -25.49
C TYR A 63 6.14 -13.41 -26.05
N ILE A 64 6.80 -14.23 -25.23
CA ILE A 64 7.88 -15.10 -25.69
C ILE A 64 7.28 -16.49 -25.85
N THR A 65 7.10 -16.94 -27.10
CA THR A 65 6.67 -18.30 -27.40
C THR A 65 7.85 -19.11 -27.91
N LYS A 66 7.70 -20.44 -28.00
CA LYS A 66 8.77 -21.29 -28.55
C LYS A 66 9.02 -21.04 -30.04
N GLU A 67 7.99 -20.59 -30.74
CA GLU A 67 8.02 -20.32 -32.18
C GLU A 67 8.50 -18.89 -32.49
N HIS A 68 8.06 -17.93 -31.68
CA HIS A 68 8.47 -16.54 -31.77
C HIS A 68 9.32 -16.19 -30.56
N GLY A 69 10.64 -16.29 -30.74
CA GLY A 69 11.63 -15.91 -29.74
C GLY A 69 11.60 -14.40 -29.42
N PRO A 70 12.59 -13.89 -28.68
CA PRO A 70 12.65 -12.46 -28.35
C PRO A 70 12.75 -11.61 -29.61
N ARG A 71 11.88 -10.59 -29.70
CA ARG A 71 11.75 -9.69 -30.86
C ARG A 71 12.86 -8.64 -30.92
N ILE A 72 13.41 -8.28 -29.76
CA ILE A 72 14.49 -7.29 -29.60
C ILE A 72 15.68 -8.01 -28.94
N PRO A 73 16.93 -7.54 -29.09
CA PRO A 73 18.05 -8.04 -28.29
C PRO A 73 17.74 -8.05 -26.79
N VAL A 74 18.08 -9.15 -26.12
CA VAL A 74 17.75 -9.34 -24.70
C VAL A 74 18.70 -8.53 -23.85
N PHE A 75 18.14 -7.60 -23.08
CA PHE A 75 18.87 -6.88 -22.05
C PHE A 75 18.83 -7.67 -20.74
N THR A 76 20.00 -8.08 -20.25
CA THR A 76 20.13 -8.77 -18.96
C THR A 76 20.65 -7.77 -17.94
N PRO A 77 19.81 -7.27 -17.00
CA PRO A 77 20.32 -6.36 -15.99
C PRO A 77 21.36 -7.08 -15.11
N PRO A 78 22.36 -6.36 -14.60
CA PRO A 78 23.28 -6.93 -13.62
C PRO A 78 22.45 -7.41 -12.43
N LYS A 79 22.54 -8.71 -12.11
CA LYS A 79 21.89 -9.28 -10.94
C LYS A 79 22.45 -8.59 -9.70
N VAL A 80 21.70 -7.65 -9.15
CA VAL A 80 21.94 -7.16 -7.80
C VAL A 80 21.59 -8.33 -6.87
N THR A 81 22.59 -9.12 -6.52
CA THR A 81 22.48 -10.15 -5.51
C THR A 81 22.31 -9.48 -4.16
N THR A 82 21.08 -9.06 -3.85
CA THR A 82 20.71 -8.89 -2.44
C THR A 82 20.77 -10.29 -1.82
N PRO A 83 21.63 -10.51 -0.80
CA PRO A 83 21.73 -11.81 -0.17
C PRO A 83 20.35 -12.16 0.40
N ALA A 84 19.73 -13.21 -0.17
CA ALA A 84 18.50 -13.76 0.38
C ALA A 84 18.75 -14.07 1.87
N PRO A 85 17.81 -13.76 2.79
CA PRO A 85 17.94 -14.17 4.18
C PRO A 85 18.11 -15.69 4.19
N ALA A 86 19.27 -16.12 4.69
CA ALA A 86 19.65 -17.51 4.72
C ALA A 86 18.53 -18.31 5.38
N LYS A 87 17.88 -19.19 4.62
CA LYS A 87 17.06 -20.26 5.19
C LYS A 87 17.99 -21.06 6.08
N THR A 88 17.84 -20.87 7.39
CA THR A 88 18.52 -21.64 8.43
C THR A 88 18.28 -23.12 8.15
N LYS A 89 19.33 -23.78 7.66
CA LYS A 89 19.42 -25.23 7.66
C LYS A 89 19.23 -25.67 9.11
N LYS A 90 18.29 -26.60 9.36
CA LYS A 90 18.12 -27.30 10.64
C LYS A 90 19.51 -27.74 11.15
N ALA A 91 19.97 -27.11 12.22
CA ALA A 91 21.05 -27.63 13.04
C ALA A 91 20.47 -28.74 13.96
N PRO A 92 21.21 -29.82 14.23
CA PRO A 92 20.80 -30.86 15.15
C PRO A 92 20.75 -30.34 16.59
N ALA A 93 19.84 -30.91 17.38
CA ALA A 93 19.43 -30.48 18.71
C ALA A 93 20.61 -30.21 19.69
N PRO A 94 20.65 -29.03 20.33
CA PRO A 94 21.50 -28.81 21.49
C PRO A 94 20.80 -29.33 22.76
N LYS A 95 21.63 -29.91 23.63
CA LYS A 95 21.29 -30.55 24.91
C LYS A 95 20.58 -29.57 25.86
N SER A 96 19.66 -30.13 26.63
CA SER A 96 18.91 -29.50 27.71
C SER A 96 19.82 -28.79 28.73
N GLY A 97 19.79 -27.46 28.72
CA GLY A 97 20.25 -26.61 29.81
C GLY A 97 19.05 -25.88 30.42
N LYS A 98 18.89 -25.98 31.74
CA LYS A 98 17.87 -25.30 32.53
C LYS A 98 17.98 -23.78 32.31
N VAL A 99 16.88 -23.12 31.98
CA VAL A 99 16.75 -21.66 31.95
C VAL A 99 15.52 -21.28 32.76
N ASP A 100 15.73 -20.33 33.66
CA ASP A 100 14.79 -19.80 34.62
C ASP A 100 13.47 -19.35 33.99
N ALA A 101 12.39 -19.64 34.72
CA ALA A 101 11.02 -19.42 34.32
C ALA A 101 10.66 -17.92 34.36
N THR A 102 10.84 -17.23 33.24
CA THR A 102 9.93 -16.11 32.90
C THR A 102 8.60 -16.71 32.43
N PRO A 103 7.44 -16.23 32.89
CA PRO A 103 6.15 -16.78 32.47
C PRO A 103 5.93 -16.45 30.98
N ALA A 104 6.22 -17.42 30.13
CA ALA A 104 5.73 -17.41 28.76
C ALA A 104 4.20 -17.44 28.84
N LEU A 105 3.56 -16.39 28.31
CA LEU A 105 2.11 -16.28 28.26
C LEU A 105 1.51 -17.58 27.71
N SER A 106 0.49 -18.07 28.40
CA SER A 106 -0.14 -19.34 28.07
C SER A 106 -0.85 -19.23 26.71
N LEU A 107 -0.96 -20.36 26.00
CA LEU A 107 -1.62 -20.39 24.68
C LEU A 107 -3.09 -19.91 24.74
N ASP A 108 -3.75 -20.06 25.88
CA ASP A 108 -5.11 -19.55 26.08
C ASP A 108 -5.17 -18.02 26.18
N GLU A 109 -4.16 -17.38 26.77
CA GLU A 109 -4.06 -15.91 26.81
C GLU A 109 -3.81 -15.33 25.41
N LEU A 110 -3.02 -16.02 24.58
CA LEU A 110 -2.85 -15.64 23.18
C LEU A 110 -4.13 -15.83 22.36
N SER A 111 -4.88 -16.92 22.57
CA SER A 111 -6.15 -17.18 21.87
C SER A 111 -7.22 -16.12 22.19
N SER A 112 -7.21 -15.61 23.41
CA SER A 112 -8.10 -14.53 23.87
C SER A 112 -7.78 -13.18 23.21
N LEU A 113 -6.49 -12.87 23.01
CA LEU A 113 -6.06 -11.65 22.31
C LEU A 113 -6.51 -11.63 20.84
N PHE A 114 -6.47 -12.77 20.15
CA PHE A 114 -6.91 -12.85 18.75
C PHE A 114 -8.44 -12.85 18.58
N SER A 115 -9.18 -13.36 19.56
CA SER A 115 -10.64 -13.40 19.52
C SER A 115 -11.24 -11.99 19.60
N ASN A 116 -10.61 -11.08 20.35
CA ASN A 116 -11.09 -9.70 20.49
C ASN A 116 -10.80 -8.82 19.25
N MET A 117 -9.76 -9.10 18.47
CA MET A 117 -9.49 -8.38 17.21
C MET A 117 -10.44 -8.79 16.07
N LYS A 118 -10.99 -10.00 16.10
CA LYS A 118 -11.77 -10.55 14.98
C LYS A 118 -13.27 -10.21 15.04
N SER A 119 -13.78 -9.81 16.20
CA SER A 119 -15.19 -9.43 16.38
C SER A 119 -15.50 -7.96 15.99
N GLY A 120 -14.49 -7.09 15.90
CA GLY A 120 -14.67 -5.66 15.55
C GLY A 120 -14.96 -5.35 14.07
N SER A 121 -14.77 -6.31 13.15
CA SER A 121 -14.87 -6.06 11.70
C SER A 121 -16.27 -6.28 11.09
N LYS A 122 -17.29 -6.60 11.89
CA LYS A 122 -18.60 -7.04 11.38
C LYS A 122 -19.74 -6.10 11.75
N SER A 123 -19.62 -4.83 11.37
CA SER A 123 -20.77 -3.95 11.20
C SER A 123 -20.47 -2.86 10.17
N ARG A 124 -21.50 -2.46 9.42
CA ARG A 124 -21.54 -1.47 8.33
C ARG A 124 -21.20 -1.97 6.93
N ARG A 125 -22.13 -2.77 6.40
CA ARG A 125 -22.51 -2.73 4.99
C ARG A 125 -23.65 -1.70 4.87
N GLY A 126 -23.35 -0.50 4.38
CA GLY A 126 -24.31 0.58 4.12
C GLY A 126 -23.93 1.26 2.80
N SER A 127 -24.92 1.43 1.94
CA SER A 127 -24.88 1.91 0.55
C SER A 127 -24.27 3.32 0.36
N PRO A 128 -23.83 3.67 -0.87
CA PRO A 128 -23.19 4.95 -1.17
C PRO A 128 -24.24 6.01 -1.53
N GLN A 129 -24.37 7.05 -0.72
CA GLN A 129 -24.82 8.37 -1.15
C GLN A 129 -24.56 9.41 -0.06
N ALA A 130 -24.30 10.65 -0.52
CA ALA A 130 -24.01 11.87 0.21
C ALA A 130 -22.54 12.11 0.56
N ALA A 131 -22.09 13.31 0.19
CA ALA A 131 -20.75 13.85 0.39
C ALA A 131 -20.26 13.58 1.81
N ALA A 132 -19.27 12.70 1.93
CA ALA A 132 -18.65 12.37 3.20
C ALA A 132 -17.87 13.61 3.68
N LYS A 133 -18.38 14.28 4.71
CA LYS A 133 -17.51 14.95 5.67
C LYS A 133 -16.53 13.89 6.16
N ALA A 134 -15.28 14.00 5.71
CA ALA A 134 -14.25 13.04 6.03
C ALA A 134 -14.07 13.00 7.55
N THR A 135 -14.41 11.86 8.15
CA THR A 135 -14.11 11.59 9.55
C THR A 135 -12.59 11.52 9.73
N PRO A 136 -12.03 12.14 10.78
CA PRO A 136 -10.58 12.26 11.00
C PRO A 136 -9.88 10.89 11.18
N ASP A 137 -10.63 9.84 11.53
CA ASP A 137 -10.14 8.46 11.64
C ASP A 137 -9.73 7.85 10.28
N SER A 138 -10.12 8.47 9.16
CA SER A 138 -9.76 8.00 7.82
C SER A 138 -8.37 8.47 7.34
N LEU A 139 -7.66 9.28 8.12
CA LEU A 139 -6.32 9.76 7.74
C LEU A 139 -5.28 8.61 7.80
N PRO A 140 -4.39 8.47 6.81
CA PRO A 140 -3.31 7.50 6.85
C PRO A 140 -2.37 7.78 8.03
N GLU A 141 -1.75 6.73 8.58
CA GLU A 141 -0.85 6.84 9.74
C GLU A 141 0.40 7.71 9.46
N SER A 142 0.86 7.69 8.21
CA SER A 142 1.99 8.46 7.73
C SER A 142 1.61 9.30 6.52
N LEU A 143 1.90 10.60 6.59
CA LEU A 143 1.77 11.56 5.51
C LEU A 143 3.16 11.86 4.95
N LEU A 144 3.35 11.64 3.65
CA LEU A 144 4.63 11.80 2.96
C LEU A 144 4.49 12.91 1.92
N TYR A 145 5.18 14.03 2.11
CA TYR A 145 5.11 15.19 1.22
C TYR A 145 6.51 15.68 0.85
N SER A 146 6.66 16.26 -0.35
CA SER A 146 7.90 16.92 -0.73
C SER A 146 7.99 18.29 -0.07
N PHE A 147 9.17 18.65 0.43
CA PHE A 147 9.39 19.95 1.07
C PHE A 147 9.25 21.13 0.10
N ASP A 148 9.44 20.89 -1.20
CA ASP A 148 9.34 21.92 -2.24
C ASP A 148 7.89 22.29 -2.57
N ASP A 149 6.93 21.39 -2.30
CA ASP A 149 5.50 21.63 -2.53
C ASP A 149 4.85 22.48 -1.42
N ILE A 150 5.57 22.73 -0.32
CA ILE A 150 5.05 23.43 0.84
C ILE A 150 5.19 24.95 0.63
N PRO A 151 4.13 25.74 0.87
CA PRO A 151 4.22 27.19 0.83
C PRO A 151 5.27 27.71 1.82
N LYS A 152 6.22 28.51 1.32
CA LYS A 152 7.26 29.18 2.13
C LYS A 152 6.77 30.61 2.46
N PRO A 153 6.74 31.05 3.74
CA PRO A 153 7.19 30.36 4.95
C PRO A 153 6.21 29.28 5.44
N ALA A 154 6.75 28.13 5.86
CA ALA A 154 5.96 27.00 6.36
C ALA A 154 5.50 27.24 7.81
N THR A 155 4.60 28.20 7.97
CA THR A 155 3.88 28.48 9.22
C THR A 155 2.81 27.42 9.46
N LEU A 156 2.38 27.26 10.71
CA LEU A 156 1.32 26.30 11.08
C LEU A 156 0.02 26.53 10.27
N ALA A 157 -0.35 27.79 10.04
CA ALA A 157 -1.53 28.15 9.26
C ALA A 157 -1.40 27.73 7.79
N ALA A 158 -0.22 27.92 7.18
CA ALA A 158 0.00 27.51 5.80
C ALA A 158 -0.03 25.98 5.66
N LEU A 159 0.51 25.26 6.66
CA LEU A 159 0.50 23.80 6.71
C LEU A 159 -0.90 23.23 6.95
N SER A 160 -1.73 23.87 7.79
CA SER A 160 -3.11 23.42 8.00
C SER A 160 -3.95 23.55 6.72
N THR A 161 -3.79 24.65 5.97
CA THR A 161 -4.45 24.85 4.68
C THR A 161 -3.97 23.83 3.64
N PHE A 162 -2.66 23.58 3.57
CA PHE A 162 -2.10 22.59 2.65
C PHE A 162 -2.60 21.17 2.97
N LEU A 163 -2.58 20.79 4.25
CA LEU A 163 -3.07 19.48 4.67
C LEU A 163 -4.57 19.34 4.45
N SER A 164 -5.36 20.39 4.66
CA SER A 164 -6.80 20.34 4.43
C SER A 164 -7.13 20.16 2.96
N GLU A 165 -6.39 20.82 2.07
CA GLU A 165 -6.52 20.63 0.62
C GLU A 165 -6.12 19.21 0.20
N ALA A 166 -4.99 18.72 0.68
CA ALA A 166 -4.48 17.38 0.33
C ALA A 166 -5.35 16.24 0.86
N THR A 167 -5.87 16.37 2.09
CA THR A 167 -6.62 15.31 2.77
C THR A 167 -8.14 15.46 2.67
N LYS A 168 -8.62 16.64 2.24
CA LYS A 168 -10.05 17.02 2.22
C LYS A 168 -10.69 16.95 3.62
N VAL A 169 -9.89 17.17 4.66
CA VAL A 169 -10.33 17.26 6.06
C VAL A 169 -10.19 18.70 6.51
N GLU A 170 -11.27 19.29 7.03
CA GLU A 170 -11.22 20.63 7.60
C GLU A 170 -10.52 20.58 8.96
N PHE A 171 -9.37 21.25 9.07
CA PHE A 171 -8.63 21.41 10.32
C PHE A 171 -8.91 22.79 10.92
N LEU A 172 -9.02 22.86 12.25
CA LEU A 172 -8.99 24.13 12.98
C LEU A 172 -7.55 24.63 13.06
N GLU A 173 -7.33 25.93 12.83
CA GLU A 173 -6.00 26.55 12.84
C GLU A 173 -5.29 26.36 14.19
N ASP A 174 -6.03 26.42 15.30
CA ASP A 174 -5.53 26.20 16.66
C ASP A 174 -5.36 24.72 17.04
N GLY A 175 -5.80 23.82 16.16
CA GLY A 175 -5.86 22.39 16.42
C GLY A 175 -4.62 21.60 15.98
N LEU A 176 -3.71 22.22 15.22
CA LEU A 176 -2.56 21.56 14.62
C LEU A 176 -1.29 21.84 15.43
N GLY A 177 -0.78 20.83 16.14
CA GLY A 177 0.54 20.84 16.76
C GLY A 177 1.55 20.10 15.89
N ILE A 178 2.74 20.66 15.70
CA ILE A 178 3.86 19.97 15.03
C ILE A 178 4.97 19.76 16.07
N GLU A 179 5.29 18.49 16.32
CA GLU A 179 6.39 18.06 17.18
C GLU A 179 7.55 17.59 16.30
N ASP A 180 8.75 18.05 16.63
CA ASP A 180 9.99 17.57 16.04
C ASP A 180 10.29 16.12 16.46
N SER A 181 11.30 15.50 15.85
CA SER A 181 11.75 14.16 16.28
C SER A 181 12.22 14.11 17.75
N GLU A 182 12.56 15.27 18.32
CA GLU A 182 12.96 15.45 19.72
C GLU A 182 11.77 15.78 20.65
N GLY A 183 10.56 15.91 20.10
CA GLY A 183 9.34 16.26 20.85
C GLY A 183 9.16 17.75 21.14
N ALA A 184 9.98 18.62 20.54
CA ALA A 184 9.82 20.07 20.64
C ALA A 184 8.66 20.55 19.76
N ILE A 185 7.76 21.37 20.32
CA ILE A 185 6.66 21.98 19.58
C ILE A 185 7.23 23.14 18.75
N LEU A 186 7.12 23.05 17.43
CA LEU A 186 7.61 24.07 16.50
C LEU A 186 6.47 24.94 15.96
N SER A 187 6.68 26.25 15.90
CA SER A 187 5.77 27.20 15.25
C SER A 187 6.01 27.31 13.74
N GLU A 188 7.20 26.92 13.27
CA GLU A 188 7.61 27.00 11.87
C GLU A 188 8.51 25.80 11.50
N VAL A 189 8.32 25.27 10.28
CA VAL A 189 9.09 24.13 9.78
C VAL A 189 10.08 24.61 8.71
N SER A 190 11.34 24.81 9.08
CA SER A 190 12.35 25.34 8.15
C SER A 190 13.16 24.27 7.41
N LYS A 191 13.14 23.00 7.83
CA LYS A 191 14.00 21.95 7.29
C LYS A 191 13.18 20.73 6.86
N PRO A 192 13.63 19.97 5.85
CA PRO A 192 13.08 18.64 5.58
C PRO A 192 13.45 17.70 6.75
N GLY A 193 12.56 16.78 7.09
CA GLY A 193 12.68 15.98 8.29
C GLY A 193 11.47 15.12 8.61
N ARG A 194 11.52 14.49 9.78
CA ARG A 194 10.42 13.68 10.31
C ARG A 194 9.79 14.41 11.49
N TYR A 195 8.50 14.66 11.37
CA TYR A 195 7.68 15.40 12.31
C TYR A 195 6.52 14.53 12.77
N THR A 196 5.98 14.82 13.94
CA THR A 196 4.73 14.26 14.43
C THR A 196 3.69 15.37 14.46
N CYS A 197 2.58 15.19 13.76
CA CYS A 197 1.47 16.12 13.75
C CYS A 197 0.39 15.63 14.72
N ASP A 198 0.08 16.47 15.69
CA ASP A 198 -1.01 16.29 16.63
C ASP A 198 -2.22 17.08 16.13
N ILE A 199 -3.27 16.36 15.72
CA ILE A 199 -4.49 16.95 15.18
C ILE A 199 -5.58 16.88 16.25
N LYS A 200 -5.98 18.03 16.78
CA LYS A 200 -7.15 18.17 17.65
C LYS A 200 -8.40 18.35 16.79
N VAL A 201 -9.34 17.43 16.93
CA VAL A 201 -10.66 17.50 16.28
C VAL A 201 -11.66 17.95 17.33
N ALA A 202 -12.58 18.85 16.96
CA ALA A 202 -13.55 19.48 17.86
C ALA A 202 -14.30 18.50 18.80
N ASP A 203 -14.56 17.28 18.33
CA ASP A 203 -15.37 16.28 19.06
C ASP A 203 -14.60 14.98 19.40
N GLY A 204 -13.26 14.97 19.30
CA GLY A 204 -12.47 13.74 19.31
C GLY A 204 -11.20 13.76 20.15
N LYS A 205 -10.65 12.57 20.40
CA LYS A 205 -9.30 12.42 20.97
C LYS A 205 -8.27 13.00 19.98
N PRO A 206 -7.19 13.63 20.46
CA PRO A 206 -6.13 14.10 19.58
C PRO A 206 -5.54 12.92 18.82
N ILE A 207 -5.41 13.05 17.50
CA ILE A 207 -4.84 12.03 16.63
C ILE A 207 -3.40 12.43 16.32
N LYS A 208 -2.45 11.60 16.74
CA LYS A 208 -1.04 11.74 16.36
C LYS A 208 -0.79 11.07 15.00
N ARG A 209 -0.20 11.78 14.05
CA ARG A 209 0.18 11.28 12.72
C ARG A 209 1.63 11.59 12.42
N LYS A 210 2.31 10.69 11.70
CA LYS A 210 3.70 10.92 11.28
C LYS A 210 3.70 11.75 10.00
N LEU A 211 4.39 12.87 10.00
CA LEU A 211 4.62 13.71 8.83
C LEU A 211 6.09 13.56 8.41
N VAL A 212 6.33 13.12 7.18
CA VAL A 212 7.67 12.99 6.62
C VAL A 212 7.80 13.95 5.46
N LEU A 213 8.69 14.93 5.62
CA LEU A 213 9.03 15.92 4.61
C LEU A 213 10.37 15.53 4.00
N TYR A 214 10.40 15.26 2.71
CA TYR A 214 11.61 14.87 1.96
C TYR A 214 12.00 15.89 0.91
#